data_AF-A0A965PGN4-F1
#
_entry.id   AF-A0A965PGN4-F1
#
_cell.length_a   1.000
_cell.length_b   1.000
_cell.length_c   1.000
_cell.angle_alpha   90.00
_cell.angle_beta   90.00
_cell.angle_gamma   90.00
#
_symmetry.space_group_name_H-M   'P 1'
#
loop_
_entity.id
_entity.type
_entity.pdbx_description
1 polymer ?
#
loop_
_entity_poly.entity_id
_entity_poly.type
_entity_poly.pdbx_seq_one_letter_code
_entity_poly.pdbx_strand_id
1 'polypeptide(L)'
;MGLHDRTIVTAITPDWVNAGSAKYNLSGETTITTGSITNGSASLTVASAATWKVGHGIRIIGAGTIAGTSTLNGAINSSVTSIGLNSTANFPTSGMARINNERIYYHGKNSTHLLNVLRAYYGTSAASHSNGATVTPMVDLVTTVSAINGSTFTLANAAGVTVSSVDVYHDDTAAILDAFDDAYSAGRPLYIPAGEYNAMDVLFDSKNRVIIKGDGPGRTTLYSIHPEPIFVIDSTTGTSHTVTIENIGYVGSYSGAVNHGIHVKDTGGNGVFNLTFRNLRFNDVGGSAVKTESGANAAFTILLEGLDVDQQPSALGSGIDLWGSNDTTLLRCYVHNVGTNQSAYRVRSGSVTMIGCNGIDGGDTVTWGTFGNVLAEDGTDNYCRVNLIGCNVEAFTNYGIRCKAGSFANFFSTQFIAPASGTVQIGHRELTTFRDTNAGASATLPG
;
A
#
# COMPACT_ATOMS: atom_id res chain seq x y z
N MET A 1 -56.92 24.32 -5.44
CA MET A 1 -56.02 23.51 -4.61
C MET A 1 -55.29 22.54 -5.54
N GLY A 2 -54.15 22.94 -6.09
CA GLY A 2 -53.27 22.04 -6.83
C GLY A 2 -52.40 21.32 -5.81
N LEU A 3 -52.56 20.00 -5.69
CA LEU A 3 -51.70 19.15 -4.89
C LEU A 3 -50.26 19.31 -5.37
N HIS A 4 -49.39 19.83 -4.49
CA HIS A 4 -47.96 19.73 -4.67
C HIS A 4 -47.58 18.26 -4.55
N ASP A 5 -47.40 17.60 -5.69
CA ASP A 5 -46.72 16.33 -5.78
C ASP A 5 -45.27 16.55 -5.33
N ARG A 6 -45.02 16.33 -4.04
CA ARG A 6 -43.67 16.29 -3.49
C ARG A 6 -43.16 14.88 -3.73
N THR A 7 -42.55 14.65 -4.89
CA THR A 7 -41.72 13.47 -5.11
C THR A 7 -40.65 13.48 -4.02
N ILE A 8 -40.82 12.65 -2.99
CA ILE A 8 -39.76 12.38 -2.03
C ILE A 8 -38.70 11.64 -2.84
N VAL A 9 -37.64 12.35 -3.24
CA VAL A 9 -36.42 11.71 -3.71
C VAL A 9 -35.80 11.04 -2.48
N THR A 10 -36.26 9.82 -2.19
CA THR A 10 -35.67 8.95 -1.15
C THR A 10 -34.28 8.57 -1.61
N ALA A 11 -33.29 9.38 -1.26
CA ALA A 11 -31.86 9.21 -1.56
C ALA A 11 -31.56 8.92 -3.05
N ILE A 12 -30.81 9.83 -3.69
CA ILE A 12 -30.06 9.45 -4.89
C ILE A 12 -28.96 8.51 -4.38
N THR A 13 -29.29 7.23 -4.16
CA THR A 13 -28.27 6.19 -4.09
C THR A 13 -27.55 6.31 -5.42
N PRO A 14 -26.22 6.59 -5.45
CA PRO A 14 -25.51 6.61 -6.71
C PRO A 14 -25.80 5.29 -7.43
N ASP A 15 -25.97 5.35 -8.75
CA ASP A 15 -26.18 4.14 -9.56
C ASP A 15 -24.85 3.36 -9.55
N TRP A 16 -24.57 2.60 -8.50
CA TRP A 16 -23.29 1.89 -8.32
C TRP A 16 -23.25 0.64 -9.17
N VAL A 17 -22.11 0.30 -9.76
CA VAL A 17 -21.86 -1.09 -10.16
C VAL A 17 -21.46 -1.87 -8.91
N ASN A 18 -22.22 -2.91 -8.59
CA ASN A 18 -21.99 -3.72 -7.39
C ASN A 18 -21.07 -4.91 -7.72
N ALA A 19 -19.86 -4.89 -7.17
CA ALA A 19 -18.87 -5.95 -7.36
C ALA A 19 -19.34 -7.31 -6.79
N GLY A 20 -20.25 -7.33 -5.82
CA GLY A 20 -20.85 -8.56 -5.29
C GLY A 20 -21.91 -9.20 -6.19
N SER A 21 -22.18 -8.63 -7.37
CA SER A 21 -23.02 -9.29 -8.37
C SER A 21 -22.41 -10.63 -8.78
N ALA A 22 -23.26 -11.63 -9.03
CA ALA A 22 -22.85 -12.94 -9.53
C ALA A 22 -22.06 -12.89 -10.85
N LYS A 23 -22.04 -11.74 -11.54
CA LYS A 23 -21.21 -11.52 -12.73
C LYS A 23 -19.70 -11.62 -12.44
N TYR A 24 -19.25 -11.10 -11.29
CA TYR A 24 -17.82 -10.90 -11.04
C TYR A 24 -17.18 -12.01 -10.21
N ASN A 25 -17.97 -12.84 -9.54
CA ASN A 25 -17.48 -13.94 -8.70
C ASN A 25 -16.50 -13.50 -7.59
N LEU A 26 -16.72 -12.31 -7.02
CA LEU A 26 -16.05 -11.86 -5.80
C LEU A 26 -16.26 -12.91 -4.69
N SER A 27 -15.18 -13.37 -4.06
CA SER A 27 -15.25 -14.43 -3.06
C SER A 27 -15.82 -13.94 -1.74
N GLY A 28 -15.35 -12.78 -1.26
CA GLY A 28 -15.63 -12.28 0.09
C GLY A 28 -15.03 -13.14 1.19
N GLU A 29 -13.98 -13.91 0.88
CA GLU A 29 -13.34 -14.87 1.77
C GLU A 29 -11.82 -14.77 1.73
N THR A 30 -11.17 -14.77 2.91
CA THR A 30 -9.71 -14.69 3.05
C THR A 30 -9.06 -16.03 3.38
N THR A 31 -9.84 -17.10 3.49
CA THR A 31 -9.33 -18.41 3.94
C THR A 31 -8.23 -18.95 3.03
N ILE A 32 -7.16 -19.46 3.64
CA ILE A 32 -6.03 -20.10 2.96
C ILE A 32 -6.18 -21.62 3.13
N THR A 33 -5.99 -22.38 2.05
CA THR A 33 -5.79 -23.83 2.09
C THR A 33 -4.40 -24.17 1.56
N THR A 34 -3.92 -25.39 1.76
CA THR A 34 -2.77 -25.90 1.00
C THR A 34 -3.25 -26.69 -0.21
N GLY A 35 -2.40 -26.83 -1.23
CA GLY A 35 -2.69 -27.62 -2.42
C GLY A 35 -1.45 -28.12 -3.16
N SER A 36 -1.69 -29.10 -4.04
CA SER A 36 -0.68 -29.76 -4.86
C SER A 36 -1.18 -29.85 -6.30
N ILE A 37 -0.34 -29.47 -7.26
CA ILE A 37 -0.64 -29.53 -8.69
C ILE A 37 0.63 -29.89 -9.46
N THR A 38 0.47 -30.68 -10.53
CA THR A 38 1.58 -31.10 -11.39
C THR A 38 1.69 -30.18 -12.61
N ASN A 39 2.92 -29.91 -13.07
CA ASN A 39 3.17 -29.19 -14.31
C ASN A 39 2.32 -29.75 -15.47
N GLY A 40 1.69 -28.88 -16.24
CA GLY A 40 0.80 -29.19 -17.35
C GLY A 40 -0.61 -29.62 -16.95
N SER A 41 -0.89 -29.80 -15.66
CA SER A 41 -2.22 -30.14 -15.16
C SER A 41 -3.01 -28.88 -14.82
N ALA A 42 -4.32 -28.89 -15.08
CA ALA A 42 -5.29 -27.95 -14.52
C ALA A 42 -6.07 -28.55 -13.33
N SER A 43 -5.71 -29.76 -12.89
CA SER A 43 -6.34 -30.43 -11.74
C SER A 43 -5.51 -30.19 -10.48
N LEU A 44 -5.99 -29.29 -9.62
CA LEU A 44 -5.42 -28.97 -8.31
C LEU A 44 -6.10 -29.84 -7.26
N THR A 45 -5.33 -30.48 -6.38
CA THR A 45 -5.86 -31.09 -5.15
C THR A 45 -5.61 -30.15 -3.98
N VAL A 46 -6.66 -29.76 -3.26
CA VAL A 46 -6.59 -28.90 -2.08
C VAL A 46 -6.82 -29.70 -0.80
N ALA A 47 -6.25 -29.25 0.32
CA ALA A 47 -6.52 -29.84 1.63
C ALA A 47 -7.96 -29.56 2.11
N SER A 48 -8.51 -28.39 1.76
CA SER A 48 -9.89 -28.03 2.06
C SER A 48 -10.51 -27.27 0.89
N ALA A 49 -11.70 -27.70 0.48
CA ALA A 49 -12.54 -26.99 -0.48
C ALA A 49 -13.53 -26.02 0.19
N ALA A 50 -13.45 -25.85 1.52
CA ALA A 50 -14.34 -24.96 2.25
C ALA A 50 -14.27 -23.53 1.68
N THR A 51 -15.42 -22.86 1.58
CA THR A 51 -15.61 -21.48 1.06
C THR A 51 -15.39 -21.26 -0.44
N TRP A 52 -14.76 -22.19 -1.15
CA TRP A 52 -14.53 -22.10 -2.59
C TRP A 52 -15.80 -22.32 -3.42
N LYS A 53 -15.96 -21.56 -4.49
CA LYS A 53 -17.02 -21.75 -5.50
C LYS A 53 -16.44 -21.68 -6.91
N VAL A 54 -17.15 -22.28 -7.86
CA VAL A 54 -16.85 -22.12 -9.29
C VAL A 54 -16.93 -20.64 -9.64
N GLY A 55 -15.95 -20.16 -10.40
CA GLY A 55 -15.79 -18.77 -10.80
C GLY A 55 -14.83 -17.95 -9.92
N HIS A 56 -14.57 -18.38 -8.68
CA HIS A 56 -13.64 -17.65 -7.79
C HIS A 56 -12.23 -17.58 -8.42
N GLY A 57 -11.58 -16.44 -8.27
CA GLY A 57 -10.16 -16.29 -8.53
C GLY A 57 -9.33 -17.06 -7.51
N ILE A 58 -8.24 -17.66 -7.97
CA ILE A 58 -7.37 -18.54 -7.20
C ILE A 58 -5.91 -18.25 -7.52
N ARG A 59 -5.09 -18.20 -6.47
CA ARG A 59 -3.64 -18.08 -6.54
C ARG A 59 -2.98 -19.29 -5.88
N ILE A 60 -2.06 -19.92 -6.60
CA ILE A 60 -1.27 -21.06 -6.10
C ILE A 60 0.21 -20.68 -6.13
N ILE A 61 0.84 -20.65 -4.95
CA ILE A 61 2.21 -20.14 -4.80
C ILE A 61 3.21 -20.97 -5.61
N GLY A 62 3.96 -20.32 -6.50
CA GLY A 62 5.04 -20.93 -7.28
C GLY A 62 4.62 -21.95 -8.35
N ALA A 63 3.33 -22.09 -8.67
CA ALA A 63 2.82 -23.03 -9.68
C ALA A 63 2.75 -22.46 -11.10
N GLY A 64 3.05 -21.17 -11.27
CA GLY A 64 2.99 -20.46 -12.55
C GLY A 64 4.10 -20.86 -13.51
N THR A 65 3.96 -20.44 -14.77
CA THR A 65 4.94 -20.72 -15.82
C THR A 65 6.23 -19.92 -15.61
N ILE A 66 7.37 -20.62 -15.72
CA ILE A 66 8.69 -20.02 -15.64
C ILE A 66 9.26 -19.89 -17.06
N ALA A 67 9.55 -18.64 -17.49
CA ALA A 67 10.13 -18.36 -18.81
C ALA A 67 11.58 -18.89 -18.95
N GLY A 68 12.31 -18.94 -17.83
CA GLY A 68 13.67 -19.46 -17.77
C GLY A 68 14.34 -19.16 -16.43
N THR A 69 15.61 -19.54 -16.30
CA THR A 69 16.44 -19.28 -15.12
C THR A 69 17.60 -18.37 -15.46
N SER A 70 18.38 -17.99 -14.44
CA SER A 70 19.68 -17.35 -14.57
C SER A 70 20.67 -17.97 -13.59
N THR A 71 21.88 -17.43 -13.53
CA THR A 71 22.89 -17.81 -12.55
C THR A 71 23.51 -16.58 -11.93
N LEU A 72 23.96 -16.71 -10.68
CA LEU A 72 24.71 -15.67 -9.98
C LEU A 72 25.96 -15.27 -10.79
N ASN A 73 26.23 -13.97 -10.90
CA ASN A 73 27.42 -13.42 -11.56
C ASN A 73 28.59 -13.14 -10.58
N GLY A 74 28.40 -13.50 -9.31
CA GLY A 74 29.37 -13.45 -8.24
C GLY A 74 28.87 -14.22 -7.03
N ALA A 75 29.76 -14.59 -6.12
CA ALA A 75 29.33 -15.17 -4.84
C ALA A 75 28.63 -14.10 -3.99
N ILE A 76 27.61 -14.50 -3.22
CA ILE A 76 26.89 -13.63 -2.30
C ILE A 76 26.92 -14.20 -0.88
N ASN A 77 26.79 -13.33 0.12
CA ASN A 77 26.58 -13.71 1.51
C ASN A 77 25.11 -13.53 1.93
N SER A 78 24.79 -13.85 3.19
CA SER A 78 23.41 -13.80 3.72
C SER A 78 22.86 -12.39 3.96
N SER A 79 23.68 -11.34 3.85
CA SER A 79 23.25 -9.96 4.15
C SER A 79 23.10 -9.07 2.92
N VAL A 80 23.33 -9.58 1.71
CA VAL A 80 23.19 -8.75 0.49
C VAL A 80 21.74 -8.33 0.28
N THR A 81 21.55 -7.06 -0.09
CA THR A 81 20.26 -6.44 -0.45
C THR A 81 20.12 -6.22 -1.95
N SER A 82 21.11 -6.63 -2.73
CA SER A 82 21.11 -6.66 -4.19
C SER A 82 21.81 -7.94 -4.65
N ILE A 83 21.27 -8.62 -5.65
CA ILE A 83 21.78 -9.90 -6.14
C ILE A 83 22.11 -9.77 -7.63
N GLY A 84 23.40 -9.89 -7.95
CA GLY A 84 23.90 -9.88 -9.31
C GLY A 84 23.71 -11.22 -10.03
N LEU A 85 23.10 -11.16 -11.22
CA LEU A 85 22.85 -12.28 -12.13
C LEU A 85 23.54 -12.04 -13.48
N ASN A 86 23.75 -13.10 -14.25
CA ASN A 86 24.21 -12.96 -15.64
C ASN A 86 23.17 -12.25 -16.53
N SER A 87 21.88 -12.44 -16.24
CA SER A 87 20.76 -11.72 -16.87
C SER A 87 19.51 -11.84 -16.02
N THR A 88 18.65 -10.82 -16.02
CA THR A 88 17.33 -10.81 -15.38
C THR A 88 16.17 -10.87 -16.39
N ALA A 89 16.45 -11.14 -17.67
CA ALA A 89 15.45 -11.10 -18.74
C ALA A 89 14.24 -12.01 -18.48
N ASN A 90 14.46 -13.18 -17.87
CA ASN A 90 13.43 -14.17 -17.55
C ASN A 90 12.69 -13.91 -16.23
N PHE A 91 13.02 -12.83 -15.52
CA PHE A 91 12.45 -12.48 -14.23
C PHE A 91 11.40 -11.37 -14.40
N PRO A 92 10.27 -11.42 -13.69
CA PRO A 92 9.36 -10.28 -13.55
C PRO A 92 10.07 -9.03 -13.00
N THR A 93 9.46 -7.84 -13.13
CA THR A 93 10.02 -6.56 -12.65
C THR A 93 10.21 -6.53 -11.13
N SER A 94 9.28 -7.12 -10.38
CA SER A 94 9.34 -7.45 -8.96
C SER A 94 8.80 -8.87 -8.76
N GLY A 95 9.09 -9.50 -7.63
CA GLY A 95 8.52 -10.79 -7.28
C GLY A 95 9.48 -11.66 -6.48
N MET A 96 9.25 -12.96 -6.54
CA MET A 96 10.09 -13.93 -5.84
C MET A 96 11.08 -14.63 -6.75
N ALA A 97 12.18 -15.05 -6.16
CA ALA A 97 13.10 -16.00 -6.75
C ALA A 97 13.57 -17.00 -5.70
N ARG A 98 14.15 -18.11 -6.16
CA ARG A 98 14.83 -19.08 -5.31
C ARG A 98 16.25 -19.33 -5.76
N ILE A 99 17.12 -19.54 -4.78
CA ILE A 99 18.49 -20.01 -4.96
C ILE A 99 18.67 -21.20 -4.03
N ASN A 100 18.87 -22.39 -4.59
CA ASN A 100 18.76 -23.65 -3.83
C ASN A 100 17.41 -23.71 -3.08
N ASN A 101 17.45 -23.76 -1.74
CA ASN A 101 16.28 -23.79 -0.85
C ASN A 101 15.89 -22.42 -0.30
N GLU A 102 16.68 -21.37 -0.54
CA GLU A 102 16.34 -20.03 -0.08
C GLU A 102 15.33 -19.41 -1.04
N ARG A 103 14.25 -18.85 -0.50
CA ARG A 103 13.33 -17.97 -1.22
C ARG A 103 13.65 -16.53 -0.87
N ILE A 104 13.63 -15.68 -1.88
CA ILE A 104 13.87 -14.25 -1.75
C ILE A 104 12.73 -13.48 -2.41
N TYR A 105 12.51 -12.26 -1.94
CA TYR A 105 11.69 -11.28 -2.64
C TYR A 105 12.58 -10.17 -3.19
N TYR A 106 12.25 -9.61 -4.35
CA TYR A 106 12.92 -8.43 -4.90
C TYR A 106 11.87 -7.43 -5.39
N HIS A 107 12.06 -6.15 -5.04
CA HIS A 107 11.09 -5.10 -5.39
C HIS A 107 11.37 -4.44 -6.74
N GLY A 108 12.50 -4.77 -7.37
CA GLY A 108 12.88 -4.22 -8.66
C GLY A 108 14.00 -5.04 -9.30
N LYS A 109 14.26 -4.76 -10.57
CA LYS A 109 15.43 -5.30 -11.27
C LYS A 109 15.98 -4.29 -12.27
N ASN A 110 17.26 -4.44 -12.59
CA ASN A 110 17.84 -3.94 -13.83
C ASN A 110 18.28 -5.14 -14.69
N SER A 111 18.99 -4.93 -15.80
CA SER A 111 19.37 -6.00 -16.73
C SER A 111 20.20 -7.14 -16.12
N THR A 112 20.90 -6.90 -15.02
CA THR A 112 21.81 -7.87 -14.38
C THR A 112 21.67 -7.97 -12.86
N HIS A 113 20.73 -7.26 -12.22
CA HIS A 113 20.56 -7.29 -10.78
C HIS A 113 19.09 -7.37 -10.38
N LEU A 114 18.82 -8.19 -9.37
CA LEU A 114 17.64 -8.08 -8.52
C LEU A 114 17.95 -7.05 -7.44
N LEU A 115 17.06 -6.07 -7.25
CA LEU A 115 17.25 -4.90 -6.42
C LEU A 115 16.30 -4.92 -5.23
N ASN A 116 16.71 -4.28 -4.12
CA ASN A 116 15.94 -4.18 -2.88
C ASN A 116 15.46 -5.56 -2.42
N VAL A 117 16.40 -6.48 -2.32
CA VAL A 117 16.14 -7.89 -2.01
C VAL A 117 15.84 -8.06 -0.53
N LEU A 118 14.72 -8.72 -0.22
CA LEU A 118 14.42 -9.29 1.08
C LEU A 118 14.79 -10.78 1.06
N ARG A 119 15.68 -11.17 1.97
CA ARG A 119 16.19 -12.54 2.12
C ARG A 119 15.28 -13.36 3.04
N ALA A 120 15.50 -14.68 3.11
CA ALA A 120 14.81 -15.56 4.07
C ALA A 120 13.26 -15.53 3.96
N TYR A 121 12.74 -15.44 2.75
CA TYR A 121 11.31 -15.28 2.52
C TYR A 121 10.53 -16.58 2.75
N TYR A 122 9.26 -16.46 3.16
CA TYR A 122 8.36 -17.58 3.47
C TYR A 122 9.01 -18.68 4.35
N GLY A 123 9.62 -18.28 5.47
CA GLY A 123 10.18 -19.20 6.47
C GLY A 123 11.46 -19.93 6.03
N THR A 124 12.09 -19.52 4.93
CA THR A 124 13.43 -20.00 4.55
C THR A 124 14.51 -19.22 5.32
N SER A 125 15.79 -19.63 5.20
CA SER A 125 16.92 -18.94 5.86
C SER A 125 17.83 -18.29 4.82
N ALA A 126 18.34 -17.09 5.13
CA ALA A 126 19.31 -16.40 4.29
C ALA A 126 20.65 -17.14 4.29
N ALA A 127 21.18 -17.49 3.11
CA ALA A 127 22.41 -18.25 2.97
C ALA A 127 23.47 -17.53 2.11
N SER A 128 24.72 -17.98 2.23
CA SER A 128 25.75 -17.66 1.24
C SER A 128 25.61 -18.59 0.03
N HIS A 129 25.86 -18.08 -1.16
CA HIS A 129 25.79 -18.86 -2.40
C HIS A 129 27.01 -18.60 -3.27
N SER A 130 27.51 -19.67 -3.89
CA SER A 130 28.65 -19.60 -4.80
C SER A 130 28.30 -18.92 -6.11
N ASN A 131 29.29 -18.30 -6.75
CA ASN A 131 29.18 -17.84 -8.12
C ASN A 131 28.67 -18.96 -9.04
N GLY A 132 27.83 -18.63 -10.02
CA GLY A 132 27.24 -19.60 -10.94
C GLY A 132 26.06 -20.40 -10.37
N ALA A 133 25.69 -20.24 -9.09
CA ALA A 133 24.48 -20.89 -8.55
C ALA A 133 23.23 -20.47 -9.34
N THR A 134 22.36 -21.44 -9.64
CA THR A 134 21.12 -21.19 -10.37
C THR A 134 20.15 -20.36 -9.55
N VAL A 135 19.62 -19.32 -10.17
CA VAL A 135 18.54 -18.50 -9.64
C VAL A 135 17.31 -18.74 -10.51
N THR A 136 16.22 -19.15 -9.88
CA THR A 136 14.97 -19.49 -10.56
C THR A 136 13.88 -18.52 -10.10
N PRO A 137 13.18 -17.82 -11.01
CA PRO A 137 12.03 -17.01 -10.59
C PRO A 137 10.93 -17.93 -10.05
N MET A 138 10.21 -17.45 -9.05
CA MET A 138 9.04 -18.13 -8.50
C MET A 138 7.81 -17.32 -8.91
N VAL A 139 7.02 -17.90 -9.83
CA VAL A 139 5.83 -17.28 -10.38
C VAL A 139 4.61 -18.03 -9.85
N ASP A 140 3.64 -17.31 -9.31
CA ASP A 140 2.39 -17.91 -8.87
C ASP A 140 1.49 -18.24 -10.06
N LEU A 141 0.67 -19.28 -9.95
CA LEU A 141 -0.43 -19.49 -10.88
C LEU A 141 -1.63 -18.69 -10.38
N VAL A 142 -2.03 -17.66 -11.12
CA VAL A 142 -3.23 -16.87 -10.87
C VAL A 142 -4.23 -17.18 -11.97
N THR A 143 -5.41 -17.69 -11.62
CA THR A 143 -6.42 -18.18 -12.55
C THR A 143 -7.79 -18.22 -11.86
N THR A 144 -8.77 -18.92 -12.43
CA THR A 144 -10.10 -19.12 -11.85
C THR A 144 -10.43 -20.60 -11.67
N VAL A 145 -11.33 -20.91 -10.73
CA VAL A 145 -11.86 -22.26 -10.52
C VAL A 145 -12.99 -22.53 -11.51
N SER A 146 -12.79 -23.46 -12.43
CA SER A 146 -13.77 -23.85 -13.46
C SER A 146 -14.73 -24.95 -13.01
N ALA A 147 -14.29 -25.84 -12.10
CA ALA A 147 -15.14 -26.88 -11.52
C ALA A 147 -14.59 -27.35 -10.16
N ILE A 148 -15.46 -27.86 -9.30
CA ILE A 148 -15.10 -28.43 -8.00
C ILE A 148 -15.72 -29.83 -7.88
N ASN A 149 -14.89 -30.83 -7.57
CA ASN A 149 -15.32 -32.19 -7.24
C ASN A 149 -14.60 -32.67 -5.97
N GLY A 150 -15.29 -32.60 -4.83
CA GLY A 150 -14.69 -32.87 -3.53
C GLY A 150 -13.52 -31.92 -3.26
N SER A 151 -12.34 -32.49 -3.01
CA SER A 151 -11.08 -31.75 -2.78
C SER A 151 -10.28 -31.49 -4.06
N THR A 152 -10.85 -31.72 -5.24
CA THR A 152 -10.19 -31.50 -6.53
C THR A 152 -10.84 -30.35 -7.27
N PHE A 153 -10.05 -29.34 -7.62
CA PHE A 153 -10.46 -28.21 -8.43
C PHE A 153 -9.95 -28.38 -9.85
N THR A 154 -10.82 -28.12 -10.83
CA THR A 154 -10.39 -27.88 -12.20
C THR A 154 -10.19 -26.38 -12.37
N LEU A 155 -9.00 -25.97 -12.78
CA LEU A 155 -8.60 -24.59 -13.01
C LEU A 155 -8.82 -24.19 -14.48
N ALA A 156 -8.98 -22.89 -14.74
CA ALA A 156 -9.05 -22.39 -16.13
C ALA A 156 -7.69 -22.47 -16.86
N ASN A 157 -6.58 -22.42 -16.12
CA ASN A 157 -5.24 -22.54 -16.67
C ASN A 157 -4.46 -23.69 -16.00
N ALA A 158 -3.65 -24.39 -16.78
CA ALA A 158 -2.74 -25.41 -16.26
C ALA A 158 -1.54 -24.79 -15.54
N ALA A 159 -1.01 -25.49 -14.54
CA ALA A 159 0.23 -25.11 -13.87
C ALA A 159 1.44 -25.23 -14.82
N GLY A 160 2.40 -24.32 -14.68
CA GLY A 160 3.68 -24.39 -15.38
C GLY A 160 4.79 -25.06 -14.56
N VAL A 161 4.55 -25.32 -13.28
CA VAL A 161 5.49 -25.94 -12.35
C VAL A 161 4.74 -26.92 -11.43
N THR A 162 5.38 -28.05 -11.11
CA THR A 162 4.89 -28.96 -10.08
C THR A 162 5.17 -28.40 -8.69
N VAL A 163 4.14 -28.26 -7.88
CA VAL A 163 4.23 -27.84 -6.47
C VAL A 163 3.48 -28.82 -5.58
N SER A 164 3.89 -28.92 -4.32
CA SER A 164 3.29 -29.82 -3.33
C SER A 164 3.06 -29.09 -2.02
N SER A 165 1.83 -29.19 -1.50
CA SER A 165 1.43 -28.65 -0.19
C SER A 165 1.79 -27.18 -0.01
N VAL A 166 1.65 -26.38 -1.07
CA VAL A 166 1.87 -24.92 -1.03
C VAL A 166 0.58 -24.20 -0.68
N ASP A 167 0.68 -22.99 -0.19
CA ASP A 167 -0.47 -22.14 0.08
C ASP A 167 -1.26 -21.83 -1.20
N VAL A 168 -2.58 -21.80 -1.05
CA VAL A 168 -3.56 -21.50 -2.07
C VAL A 168 -4.53 -20.47 -1.49
N TYR A 169 -4.60 -19.32 -2.15
CA TYR A 169 -5.39 -18.16 -1.73
C TYR A 169 -6.55 -17.95 -2.68
N HIS A 170 -7.72 -17.55 -2.16
CA HIS A 170 -8.63 -16.76 -2.96
C HIS A 170 -7.90 -15.52 -3.48
N ASP A 171 -8.18 -15.12 -4.72
CA ASP A 171 -7.60 -13.93 -5.34
C ASP A 171 -8.71 -13.13 -6.03
N ASP A 172 -9.21 -12.09 -5.35
CA ASP A 172 -10.30 -11.24 -5.83
C ASP A 172 -9.84 -10.12 -6.75
N THR A 173 -8.53 -10.02 -7.02
CA THR A 173 -7.93 -8.91 -7.77
C THR A 173 -8.60 -8.70 -9.13
N ALA A 174 -8.74 -9.77 -9.93
CA ALA A 174 -9.34 -9.70 -11.25
C ALA A 174 -10.85 -9.38 -11.18
N ALA A 175 -11.56 -9.96 -10.23
CA ALA A 175 -12.99 -9.74 -10.05
C ALA A 175 -13.31 -8.28 -9.66
N ILE A 176 -12.47 -7.66 -8.82
CA ILE A 176 -12.57 -6.23 -8.49
C ILE A 176 -12.28 -5.37 -9.73
N LEU A 177 -11.25 -5.70 -10.52
CA LEU A 177 -10.90 -4.96 -11.73
C LEU A 177 -11.98 -5.06 -12.82
N ASP A 178 -12.55 -6.24 -13.03
CA ASP A 178 -13.64 -6.44 -14.00
C ASP A 178 -14.87 -5.61 -13.61
N ALA A 179 -15.22 -5.57 -12.32
CA ALA A 179 -16.30 -4.74 -11.82
C ALA A 179 -15.98 -3.24 -11.95
N PHE A 180 -14.74 -2.86 -11.70
CA PHE A 180 -14.27 -1.49 -11.89
C PHE A 180 -14.37 -1.05 -13.35
N ASP A 181 -13.92 -1.87 -14.29
CA ASP A 181 -13.90 -1.52 -15.72
C ASP A 181 -15.32 -1.36 -16.28
N ASP A 182 -16.27 -2.18 -15.84
CA ASP A 182 -17.69 -1.99 -16.13
C ASP A 182 -18.22 -0.68 -15.53
N ALA A 183 -17.90 -0.38 -14.26
CA ALA A 183 -18.30 0.85 -13.60
C ALA A 183 -17.77 2.08 -14.35
N TYR A 184 -16.48 2.04 -14.67
CA TYR A 184 -15.78 3.08 -15.41
C TYR A 184 -16.44 3.32 -16.77
N SER A 185 -16.65 2.24 -17.55
CA SER A 185 -17.29 2.29 -18.87
C SER A 185 -18.72 2.82 -18.81
N ALA A 186 -19.46 2.48 -17.75
CA ALA A 186 -20.82 2.95 -17.55
C ALA A 186 -20.93 4.38 -17.00
N GLY A 187 -19.81 5.06 -16.72
CA GLY A 187 -19.87 6.38 -16.10
C GLY A 187 -20.33 6.33 -14.63
N ARG A 188 -20.25 5.17 -13.98
CA ARG A 188 -20.75 4.90 -12.62
C ARG A 188 -19.59 4.67 -11.63
N PRO A 189 -19.81 4.84 -10.33
CA PRO A 189 -18.81 4.46 -9.34
C PRO A 189 -18.94 2.97 -8.95
N LEU A 190 -17.84 2.39 -8.48
CA LEU A 190 -17.77 0.99 -8.02
C LEU A 190 -18.17 0.89 -6.56
N TYR A 191 -19.03 -0.07 -6.23
CA TYR A 191 -19.36 -0.45 -4.86
C TYR A 191 -18.84 -1.87 -4.59
N ILE A 192 -18.01 -1.99 -3.55
CA ILE A 192 -17.52 -3.26 -3.02
C ILE A 192 -18.31 -3.54 -1.74
N PRO A 193 -19.14 -4.60 -1.68
CA PRO A 193 -20.00 -4.84 -0.52
C PRO A 193 -19.19 -5.27 0.72
N ALA A 194 -19.88 -5.45 1.84
CA ALA A 194 -19.28 -6.08 3.01
C ALA A 194 -18.73 -7.49 2.67
N GLY A 195 -17.53 -7.76 3.15
CA GLY A 195 -16.76 -8.97 2.93
C GLY A 195 -15.28 -8.73 3.18
N GLU A 196 -14.52 -9.82 3.24
CA GLU A 196 -13.07 -9.79 3.34
C GLU A 196 -12.48 -10.28 2.01
N TYR A 197 -11.59 -9.53 1.39
CA TYR A 197 -11.17 -9.79 0.03
C TYR A 197 -9.65 -9.87 -0.05
N ASN A 198 -9.13 -10.97 -0.57
CA ASN A 198 -7.70 -11.11 -0.82
C ASN A 198 -7.37 -10.42 -2.14
N ALA A 199 -6.47 -9.44 -2.12
CA ALA A 199 -6.11 -8.68 -3.31
C ALA A 199 -4.62 -8.32 -3.33
N MET A 200 -4.07 -8.15 -4.53
CA MET A 200 -2.75 -7.55 -4.73
C MET A 200 -2.78 -6.64 -5.94
N ASP A 201 -2.13 -5.49 -5.86
CA ASP A 201 -1.89 -4.60 -7.01
C ASP A 201 -3.13 -4.40 -7.89
N VAL A 202 -4.27 -4.05 -7.26
CA VAL A 202 -5.48 -3.66 -7.99
C VAL A 202 -5.16 -2.35 -8.70
N LEU A 203 -4.74 -2.50 -9.94
CA LEU A 203 -4.10 -1.46 -10.74
C LEU A 203 -5.13 -0.70 -11.58
N PHE A 204 -5.36 0.55 -11.22
CA PHE A 204 -6.14 1.51 -11.99
C PHE A 204 -5.21 2.31 -12.92
N ASP A 205 -4.83 1.69 -14.04
CA ASP A 205 -3.91 2.28 -15.02
C ASP A 205 -4.58 3.35 -15.89
N SER A 206 -4.06 4.58 -15.79
CA SER A 206 -4.37 5.72 -16.64
C SER A 206 -5.86 6.04 -16.72
N LYS A 207 -6.58 5.79 -15.63
CA LYS A 207 -8.02 6.03 -15.52
C LYS A 207 -8.26 7.49 -15.11
N ASN A 208 -8.99 8.25 -15.93
CA ASN A 208 -9.27 9.66 -15.61
C ASN A 208 -10.13 9.84 -14.34
N ARG A 209 -10.78 8.78 -13.89
CA ARG A 209 -11.69 8.74 -12.75
C ARG A 209 -11.64 7.36 -12.09
N VAL A 210 -11.40 7.35 -10.79
CA VAL A 210 -11.40 6.16 -9.92
C VAL A 210 -12.31 6.48 -8.74
N ILE A 211 -13.56 5.99 -8.76
CA ILE A 211 -14.52 6.23 -7.66
C ILE A 211 -14.97 4.89 -7.12
N ILE A 212 -14.60 4.61 -5.86
CA ILE A 212 -14.79 3.32 -5.20
C ILE A 212 -15.34 3.56 -3.80
N LYS A 213 -16.33 2.76 -3.40
CA LYS A 213 -16.92 2.81 -2.07
C LYS A 213 -17.10 1.40 -1.49
N GLY A 214 -16.75 1.24 -0.22
CA GLY A 214 -17.10 0.08 0.60
C GLY A 214 -18.28 0.30 1.56
N ASP A 215 -18.57 -0.69 2.38
CA ASP A 215 -19.62 -0.66 3.43
C ASP A 215 -19.14 -0.11 4.78
N GLY A 216 -17.87 0.23 4.90
CA GLY A 216 -17.24 0.69 6.12
C GLY A 216 -15.88 0.00 6.33
N PRO A 217 -14.90 0.67 6.98
CA PRO A 217 -13.54 0.16 7.10
C PRO A 217 -13.37 -1.13 7.94
N GLY A 218 -14.41 -1.56 8.67
CA GLY A 218 -14.47 -2.87 9.33
C GLY A 218 -15.52 -3.82 8.74
N ARG A 219 -16.05 -3.51 7.55
CA ARG A 219 -17.08 -4.32 6.86
C ARG A 219 -16.63 -4.72 5.47
N THR A 220 -16.01 -3.82 4.73
CA THR A 220 -15.33 -4.10 3.46
C THR A 220 -13.84 -3.98 3.70
N THR A 221 -13.13 -5.11 3.72
CA THR A 221 -11.71 -5.14 4.07
C THR A 221 -10.91 -5.90 3.01
N LEU A 222 -9.84 -5.28 2.52
CA LEU A 222 -8.93 -5.86 1.54
C LEU A 222 -7.65 -6.30 2.24
N TYR A 223 -7.26 -7.56 2.04
CA TYR A 223 -6.06 -8.16 2.61
C TYR A 223 -5.00 -8.33 1.52
N SER A 224 -3.78 -7.85 1.76
CA SER A 224 -2.68 -8.05 0.83
C SER A 224 -2.27 -9.51 0.83
N ILE A 225 -2.16 -10.12 -0.35
CA ILE A 225 -1.63 -11.48 -0.57
C ILE A 225 -0.29 -11.49 -1.30
N HIS A 226 0.30 -10.30 -1.49
CA HIS A 226 1.64 -10.14 -2.05
C HIS A 226 2.27 -8.82 -1.52
N PRO A 227 3.60 -8.65 -1.58
CA PRO A 227 4.27 -7.46 -1.03
C PRO A 227 3.94 -6.12 -1.71
N GLU A 228 3.37 -6.12 -2.90
CA GLU A 228 2.93 -4.92 -3.62
C GLU A 228 1.86 -4.15 -2.84
N PRO A 229 1.57 -2.90 -3.25
CA PRO A 229 0.42 -2.18 -2.75
C PRO A 229 -0.89 -2.95 -2.99
N ILE A 230 -1.88 -2.76 -2.14
CA ILE A 230 -3.21 -3.35 -2.36
C ILE A 230 -3.89 -2.64 -3.53
N PHE A 231 -4.01 -1.31 -3.47
CA PHE A 231 -4.55 -0.49 -4.55
C PHE A 231 -3.45 0.38 -5.16
N VAL A 232 -3.44 0.45 -6.49
CA VAL A 232 -2.53 1.33 -7.23
C VAL A 232 -3.30 2.21 -8.19
N ILE A 233 -3.17 3.52 -8.03
CA ILE A 233 -3.61 4.51 -9.02
C ILE A 233 -2.38 4.90 -9.80
N ASP A 234 -2.28 4.46 -11.05
CA ASP A 234 -1.13 4.75 -11.91
C ASP A 234 -1.51 5.77 -12.98
N SER A 235 -0.93 6.96 -12.90
CA SER A 235 -1.10 8.06 -13.85
C SER A 235 0.20 8.35 -14.61
N THR A 236 1.13 7.39 -14.68
CA THR A 236 2.43 7.60 -15.30
C THR A 236 2.33 7.92 -16.80
N THR A 237 1.31 7.42 -17.51
CA THR A 237 1.10 7.64 -18.94
C THR A 237 -0.20 8.39 -19.29
N GLY A 238 -1.00 8.77 -18.29
CA GLY A 238 -2.24 9.52 -18.47
C GLY A 238 -2.69 10.21 -17.19
N THR A 239 -3.51 11.27 -17.29
CA THR A 239 -3.94 12.05 -16.13
C THR A 239 -5.09 11.35 -15.38
N SER A 240 -5.04 11.34 -14.05
CA SER A 240 -6.17 10.96 -13.20
C SER A 240 -6.75 12.23 -12.59
N HIS A 241 -8.03 12.55 -12.83
CA HIS A 241 -8.60 13.80 -12.32
C HIS A 241 -9.60 13.60 -11.18
N THR A 242 -10.34 12.51 -11.09
CA THR A 242 -11.30 12.34 -9.97
C THR A 242 -11.06 11.01 -9.30
N VAL A 243 -10.32 11.05 -8.18
CA VAL A 243 -10.03 9.86 -7.39
C VAL A 243 -10.77 9.98 -6.07
N THR A 244 -11.69 9.07 -5.81
CA THR A 244 -12.45 9.02 -4.57
C THR A 244 -12.52 7.60 -4.07
N ILE A 245 -11.98 7.34 -2.88
CA ILE A 245 -12.00 6.03 -2.23
C ILE A 245 -12.56 6.22 -0.83
N GLU A 246 -13.65 5.52 -0.52
CA GLU A 246 -14.33 5.69 0.77
C GLU A 246 -14.74 4.38 1.42
N ASN A 247 -14.72 4.35 2.76
CA ASN A 247 -15.35 3.32 3.59
C ASN A 247 -14.77 1.90 3.39
N ILE A 248 -13.44 1.79 3.28
CA ILE A 248 -12.72 0.52 3.05
C ILE A 248 -11.61 0.34 4.08
N GLY A 249 -11.44 -0.89 4.54
CA GLY A 249 -10.31 -1.34 5.35
C GLY A 249 -9.24 -1.97 4.46
N TYR A 250 -7.98 -1.80 4.84
CA TYR A 250 -6.80 -2.36 4.18
C TYR A 250 -5.96 -3.07 5.23
N VAL A 251 -5.55 -4.31 4.97
CA VAL A 251 -4.73 -5.10 5.88
C VAL A 251 -3.49 -5.59 5.14
N GLY A 252 -2.31 -5.17 5.60
CA GLY A 252 -1.04 -5.69 5.12
C GLY A 252 -0.70 -7.04 5.76
N SER A 253 0.01 -7.88 5.02
CA SER A 253 0.47 -9.20 5.47
C SER A 253 1.99 -9.37 5.33
N TYR A 254 2.69 -8.35 4.82
CA TYR A 254 4.09 -8.45 4.43
C TYR A 254 4.89 -7.28 4.96
N SER A 255 6.05 -7.56 5.53
CA SER A 255 7.03 -6.53 5.90
C SER A 255 7.74 -6.01 4.65
N GLY A 256 7.81 -4.69 4.46
CA GLY A 256 8.59 -4.12 3.36
C GLY A 256 8.07 -2.77 2.89
N ALA A 257 8.96 -1.93 2.36
CA ALA A 257 8.69 -0.53 2.05
C ALA A 257 7.60 -0.32 0.98
N VAL A 258 7.20 -1.36 0.24
CA VAL A 258 6.26 -1.26 -0.89
C VAL A 258 4.87 -1.86 -0.62
N ASN A 259 4.64 -2.50 0.55
CA ASN A 259 3.33 -3.05 0.90
C ASN A 259 2.42 -1.92 1.41
N HIS A 260 2.06 -1.05 0.48
CA HIS A 260 1.20 0.10 0.75
C HIS A 260 -0.27 -0.30 0.78
N GLY A 261 -1.09 0.42 1.55
CA GLY A 261 -2.54 0.30 1.41
C GLY A 261 -2.97 0.83 0.02
N ILE A 262 -2.68 2.10 -0.21
CA ILE A 262 -2.93 2.78 -1.49
C ILE A 262 -1.64 3.45 -1.97
N HIS A 263 -1.25 3.16 -3.20
CA HIS A 263 -0.13 3.81 -3.86
C HIS A 263 -0.60 4.63 -5.08
N VAL A 264 -0.28 5.91 -5.09
CA VAL A 264 -0.56 6.84 -6.17
C VAL A 264 0.75 7.12 -6.92
N LYS A 265 0.87 6.57 -8.12
CA LYS A 265 2.04 6.71 -8.98
C LYS A 265 1.78 7.81 -10.01
N ASP A 266 2.55 8.88 -9.94
CA ASP A 266 2.68 9.84 -11.03
C ASP A 266 4.14 10.23 -11.20
N THR A 267 4.81 9.52 -12.10
CA THR A 267 6.21 9.82 -12.46
C THR A 267 6.34 10.52 -13.82
N GLY A 268 5.22 10.65 -14.55
CA GLY A 268 5.16 11.28 -15.87
C GLY A 268 4.88 12.79 -15.82
N GLY A 269 4.54 13.33 -14.65
CA GLY A 269 4.15 14.73 -14.47
C GLY A 269 2.75 15.05 -14.97
N ASN A 270 1.91 14.01 -15.09
CA ASN A 270 0.55 14.09 -15.61
C ASN A 270 -0.43 14.58 -14.55
N GLY A 271 -0.08 14.44 -13.28
CA GLY A 271 -0.85 14.81 -12.11
C GLY A 271 -2.01 13.88 -11.81
N VAL A 272 -2.15 13.58 -10.52
CA VAL A 272 -3.38 13.07 -9.93
C VAL A 272 -4.12 14.22 -9.24
N PHE A 273 -5.26 14.63 -9.78
CA PHE A 273 -6.06 15.73 -9.26
C PHE A 273 -7.27 15.23 -8.48
N ASN A 274 -7.82 16.10 -7.62
CA ASN A 274 -9.07 15.92 -6.87
C ASN A 274 -9.13 14.53 -6.23
N LEU A 275 -8.09 14.25 -5.45
CA LEU A 275 -7.93 13.01 -4.71
C LEU A 275 -8.60 13.16 -3.35
N THR A 276 -9.61 12.34 -3.10
CA THR A 276 -10.34 12.26 -1.83
C THR A 276 -10.31 10.85 -1.28
N PHE A 277 -9.66 10.65 -0.15
CA PHE A 277 -9.72 9.39 0.60
C PHE A 277 -10.43 9.65 1.92
N ARG A 278 -11.51 8.88 2.19
CA ARG A 278 -12.39 9.15 3.33
C ARG A 278 -12.77 7.90 4.10
N ASN A 279 -12.69 7.96 5.43
CA ASN A 279 -13.14 6.90 6.33
C ASN A 279 -12.49 5.55 5.95
N LEU A 280 -11.17 5.55 5.90
CA LEU A 280 -10.36 4.38 5.54
C LEU A 280 -9.60 3.90 6.76
N ARG A 281 -9.48 2.58 6.93
CA ARG A 281 -8.63 1.99 7.97
C ARG A 281 -7.51 1.20 7.33
N PHE A 282 -6.32 1.30 7.89
CA PHE A 282 -5.13 0.58 7.45
C PHE A 282 -4.53 -0.13 8.65
N ASN A 283 -4.48 -1.46 8.62
CA ASN A 283 -3.85 -2.27 9.66
C ASN A 283 -2.67 -3.03 9.04
N ASP A 284 -1.59 -3.22 9.81
CA ASP A 284 -0.48 -4.12 9.49
C ASP A 284 0.23 -3.89 8.15
N VAL A 285 0.04 -2.73 7.50
CA VAL A 285 0.72 -2.37 6.25
C VAL A 285 2.24 -2.26 6.47
N GLY A 286 3.02 -2.94 5.64
CA GLY A 286 4.49 -2.92 5.74
C GLY A 286 5.13 -1.69 5.14
N GLY A 287 4.48 -1.10 4.13
CA GLY A 287 4.80 0.22 3.61
C GLY A 287 3.89 1.28 4.24
N SER A 288 3.80 2.45 3.63
CA SER A 288 2.82 3.49 3.98
C SER A 288 1.37 3.08 3.74
N ALA A 289 0.46 3.49 4.62
CA ALA A 289 -0.98 3.38 4.39
C ALA A 289 -1.40 4.08 3.09
N VAL A 290 -0.93 5.32 2.92
CA VAL A 290 -1.05 6.07 1.67
C VAL A 290 0.33 6.53 1.25
N LYS A 291 0.70 6.21 0.01
CA LYS A 291 1.92 6.66 -0.65
C LYS A 291 1.59 7.44 -1.91
N THR A 292 2.19 8.61 -2.09
CA THR A 292 2.24 9.27 -3.40
C THR A 292 3.69 9.41 -3.86
N GLU A 293 3.99 9.09 -5.12
CA GLU A 293 5.36 9.17 -5.65
C GLU A 293 5.90 10.59 -5.79
N SER A 294 7.23 10.69 -5.94
CA SER A 294 7.91 11.95 -6.23
C SER A 294 7.83 12.34 -7.70
N GLY A 295 7.54 13.61 -7.98
CA GLY A 295 7.56 14.18 -9.32
C GLY A 295 7.09 15.62 -9.34
N ALA A 296 7.59 16.43 -10.27
CA ALA A 296 6.92 17.70 -10.57
C ALA A 296 5.51 17.34 -11.05
N ASN A 297 4.49 17.71 -10.25
CA ASN A 297 3.06 17.45 -10.49
C ASN A 297 2.43 16.20 -9.85
N ALA A 298 3.11 15.46 -8.96
CA ALA A 298 2.68 14.11 -8.56
C ALA A 298 1.21 13.96 -8.07
N ALA A 299 0.69 14.90 -7.28
CA ALA A 299 -0.73 14.95 -6.92
C ALA A 299 -1.15 16.37 -6.52
N PHE A 300 -2.40 16.75 -6.80
CA PHE A 300 -3.00 18.06 -6.49
C PHE A 300 -4.39 17.91 -5.89
N THR A 301 -4.82 18.92 -5.15
CA THR A 301 -6.13 18.97 -4.49
C THR A 301 -6.44 17.68 -3.73
N ILE A 302 -5.65 17.46 -2.69
CA ILE A 302 -5.65 16.24 -1.87
C ILE A 302 -6.48 16.50 -0.63
N LEU A 303 -7.50 15.67 -0.40
CA LEU A 303 -8.25 15.58 0.85
C LEU A 303 -8.13 14.16 1.41
N LEU A 304 -7.45 14.02 2.54
CA LEU A 304 -7.47 12.81 3.34
C LEU A 304 -8.31 13.08 4.58
N GLU A 305 -9.41 12.35 4.76
CA GLU A 305 -10.38 12.60 5.82
C GLU A 305 -10.70 11.34 6.62
N GLY A 306 -10.44 11.34 7.92
CA GLY A 306 -10.79 10.21 8.79
C GLY A 306 -10.05 8.93 8.42
N LEU A 307 -8.74 9.04 8.14
CA LEU A 307 -7.88 7.89 7.95
C LEU A 307 -7.42 7.39 9.33
N ASP A 308 -7.57 6.09 9.57
CA ASP A 308 -7.17 5.38 10.78
C ASP A 308 -6.04 4.42 10.39
N VAL A 309 -4.81 4.64 10.88
CA VAL A 309 -3.61 3.93 10.43
C VAL A 309 -2.89 3.28 11.60
N ASP A 310 -2.71 1.97 11.53
CA ASP A 310 -1.97 1.15 12.47
C ASP A 310 -0.99 0.26 11.70
N GLN A 311 0.29 0.67 11.58
CA GLN A 311 1.28 -0.11 10.83
C GLN A 311 1.91 -1.20 11.71
N GLN A 312 2.39 -2.27 11.07
CA GLN A 312 3.19 -3.27 11.75
C GLN A 312 4.49 -2.66 12.32
N PRO A 313 5.04 -3.17 13.44
CA PRO A 313 6.29 -2.65 14.02
C PRO A 313 7.50 -2.71 13.08
N SER A 314 7.51 -3.69 12.16
CA SER A 314 8.54 -3.87 11.13
C SER A 314 8.31 -3.06 9.85
N ALA A 315 7.35 -2.13 9.84
CA ALA A 315 7.06 -1.33 8.66
C ALA A 315 8.26 -0.47 8.26
N LEU A 316 8.51 -0.39 6.96
CA LEU A 316 9.61 0.40 6.39
C LEU A 316 9.13 1.69 5.72
N GLY A 317 7.81 1.86 5.55
CA GLY A 317 7.21 3.12 5.12
C GLY A 317 6.65 3.91 6.29
N SER A 318 6.61 5.25 6.15
CA SER A 318 5.92 6.15 7.08
C SER A 318 4.40 6.02 6.95
N GLY A 319 3.62 6.30 7.99
CA GLY A 319 2.17 6.06 8.04
C GLY A 319 1.44 6.65 6.82
N ILE A 320 1.37 7.97 6.75
CA ILE A 320 0.90 8.71 5.56
C ILE A 320 2.12 9.41 4.93
N ASP A 321 2.55 8.97 3.74
CA ASP A 321 3.71 9.51 3.02
C ASP A 321 3.28 10.16 1.71
N LEU A 322 3.23 11.48 1.73
CA LEU A 322 2.83 12.32 0.60
C LEU A 322 4.03 13.07 0.06
N TRP A 323 4.08 13.19 -1.26
CA TRP A 323 4.89 14.21 -1.91
C TRP A 323 4.41 15.59 -1.49
N GLY A 324 3.09 15.77 -1.37
CA GLY A 324 2.44 17.02 -1.01
C GLY A 324 2.27 17.96 -2.20
N SER A 325 1.40 18.95 -2.01
CA SER A 325 1.03 19.95 -3.01
C SER A 325 0.68 21.27 -2.32
N ASN A 326 0.32 22.30 -3.08
CA ASN A 326 -0.15 23.57 -2.51
C ASN A 326 -1.55 23.46 -1.89
N ASP A 327 -2.29 22.41 -2.23
CA ASP A 327 -3.69 22.20 -1.87
C ASP A 327 -3.88 20.84 -1.19
N THR A 328 -3.09 20.55 -0.15
CA THR A 328 -3.19 19.30 0.62
C THR A 328 -3.85 19.53 1.97
N THR A 329 -4.96 18.83 2.23
CA THR A 329 -5.67 18.85 3.51
C THR A 329 -5.76 17.46 4.12
N LEU A 330 -5.31 17.33 5.36
CA LEU A 330 -5.57 16.17 6.21
C LEU A 330 -6.55 16.59 7.30
N LEU A 331 -7.65 15.85 7.45
CA LEU A 331 -8.73 16.18 8.37
C LEU A 331 -9.07 14.96 9.22
N ARG A 332 -8.89 15.05 10.54
CA ARG A 332 -9.24 13.99 11.50
C ARG A 332 -8.58 12.63 11.20
N CYS A 333 -7.38 12.66 10.64
CA CYS A 333 -6.59 11.43 10.47
C CYS A 333 -5.92 11.07 11.80
N TYR A 334 -5.78 9.78 12.09
CA TYR A 334 -5.06 9.26 13.24
C TYR A 334 -4.08 8.20 12.74
N VAL A 335 -2.79 8.40 13.02
CA VAL A 335 -1.77 7.37 12.85
C VAL A 335 -1.35 6.86 14.23
N HIS A 336 -1.77 5.64 14.58
CA HIS A 336 -1.53 4.96 15.85
C HIS A 336 -0.09 4.46 15.96
N ASN A 337 0.33 3.56 15.06
CA ASN A 337 1.67 2.97 15.11
C ASN A 337 2.39 3.11 13.78
N VAL A 338 3.71 3.31 13.85
CA VAL A 338 4.61 3.27 12.70
C VAL A 338 5.87 2.49 13.03
N GLY A 339 6.54 1.95 12.01
CA GLY A 339 7.77 1.19 12.19
C GLY A 339 8.95 2.04 12.69
N THR A 340 10.02 1.39 13.12
CA THR A 340 11.21 2.06 13.67
C THR A 340 11.78 3.10 12.69
N ASN A 341 12.16 4.28 13.20
CA ASN A 341 12.69 5.42 12.42
C ASN A 341 11.72 6.03 11.39
N GLN A 342 10.44 5.67 11.43
CA GLN A 342 9.44 6.23 10.51
C GLN A 342 8.74 7.47 11.08
N SER A 343 7.95 8.13 10.23
CA SER A 343 7.05 9.22 10.63
C SER A 343 5.59 8.79 10.56
N ALA A 344 4.74 9.31 11.45
CA ALA A 344 3.29 9.19 11.28
C ALA A 344 2.84 9.97 10.03
N TYR A 345 3.23 11.23 9.94
CA TYR A 345 2.94 12.09 8.80
C TYR A 345 4.24 12.51 8.12
N ARG A 346 4.46 12.02 6.90
CA ARG A 346 5.57 12.44 6.03
C ARG A 346 4.99 13.26 4.89
N VAL A 347 5.31 14.55 4.82
CA VAL A 347 4.94 15.39 3.67
C VAL A 347 6.15 16.11 3.12
N ARG A 348 6.47 15.86 1.86
CA ARG A 348 7.79 16.21 1.29
C ARG A 348 7.85 17.64 0.76
N SER A 349 6.74 18.22 0.33
CA SER A 349 6.69 19.52 -0.35
C SER A 349 5.31 20.18 -0.21
N GLY A 350 5.24 21.46 -0.58
CA GLY A 350 3.98 22.19 -0.78
C GLY A 350 3.47 22.95 0.44
N SER A 351 2.19 23.31 0.40
CA SER A 351 1.48 24.01 1.48
C SER A 351 0.35 23.11 1.98
N VAL A 352 0.44 22.72 3.24
CA VAL A 352 -0.37 21.65 3.82
C VAL A 352 -1.17 22.18 5.00
N THR A 353 -2.44 21.82 5.08
CA THR A 353 -3.28 22.09 6.25
C THR A 353 -3.68 20.78 6.91
N MET A 354 -3.38 20.63 8.19
CA MET A 354 -3.75 19.48 9.01
C MET A 354 -4.70 19.95 10.10
N ILE A 355 -5.88 19.34 10.20
CA ILE A 355 -6.94 19.75 11.12
C ILE A 355 -7.36 18.54 11.96
N GLY A 356 -7.16 18.62 13.28
CA GLY A 356 -7.54 17.54 14.20
C GLY A 356 -6.83 16.22 13.94
N CYS A 357 -5.59 16.26 13.45
CA CYS A 357 -4.79 15.06 13.23
C CYS A 357 -4.13 14.58 14.53
N ASN A 358 -4.06 13.27 14.72
CA ASN A 358 -3.60 12.61 15.95
C ASN A 358 -2.53 11.55 15.67
N GLY A 359 -1.77 11.20 16.70
CA GLY A 359 -0.70 10.21 16.68
C GLY A 359 0.33 10.60 17.73
N ILE A 360 1.34 9.79 18.06
CA ILE A 360 1.55 8.36 17.79
C ILE A 360 1.31 7.62 19.11
N ASP A 361 0.78 6.39 19.10
CA ASP A 361 0.55 5.57 20.31
C ASP A 361 1.70 4.57 20.57
N GLY A 362 2.51 4.23 19.55
CA GLY A 362 3.63 3.30 19.69
C GLY A 362 4.64 3.32 18.53
N GLY A 363 5.87 2.88 18.82
CA GLY A 363 6.97 2.77 17.86
C GLY A 363 8.31 3.28 18.41
N ASP A 364 9.41 2.70 17.90
CA ASP A 364 10.78 3.02 18.35
C ASP A 364 11.44 4.09 17.47
N THR A 365 11.94 5.17 18.08
CA THR A 365 12.59 6.29 17.37
C THR A 365 11.68 6.92 16.30
N VAL A 366 10.39 7.06 16.60
CA VAL A 366 9.38 7.52 15.64
C VAL A 366 9.11 9.02 15.75
N THR A 367 8.84 9.64 14.60
CA THR A 367 8.56 11.07 14.49
C THR A 367 7.08 11.31 14.24
N TRP A 368 6.43 12.24 14.95
CA TRP A 368 5.01 12.52 14.69
C TRP A 368 4.81 13.11 13.29
N GLY A 369 5.58 14.14 12.92
CA GLY A 369 5.50 14.74 11.59
C GLY A 369 6.85 15.16 11.02
N THR A 370 7.16 14.73 9.80
CA THR A 370 8.35 15.16 9.04
C THR A 370 7.95 15.89 7.76
N PHE A 371 8.34 17.17 7.68
CA PHE A 371 7.92 18.10 6.63
C PHE A 371 9.13 18.63 5.84
N GLY A 372 9.09 18.50 4.51
CA GLY A 372 10.19 18.90 3.63
C GLY A 372 11.17 17.78 3.32
N ASN A 373 12.08 17.98 2.38
CA ASN A 373 13.24 17.10 2.14
C ASN A 373 14.53 17.90 2.33
N VAL A 374 15.60 17.22 2.72
CA VAL A 374 16.96 17.77 2.66
C VAL A 374 17.85 16.89 1.79
N LEU A 375 18.67 17.50 0.95
CA LEU A 375 19.53 16.83 -0.03
C LEU A 375 20.36 15.69 0.59
N ALA A 376 20.92 15.92 1.77
CA ALA A 376 21.80 14.96 2.44
C ALA A 376 21.10 13.65 2.85
N GLU A 377 19.79 13.68 3.10
CA GLU A 377 19.04 12.51 3.58
C GLU A 377 18.07 11.96 2.54
N ASP A 378 17.43 12.85 1.78
CA ASP A 378 16.35 12.52 0.86
C ASP A 378 16.78 12.61 -0.62
N GLY A 379 18.03 13.00 -0.90
CA GLY A 379 18.58 13.13 -2.25
C GLY A 379 18.09 14.37 -3.03
N THR A 380 17.27 15.22 -2.42
CA THR A 380 16.79 16.49 -2.99
C THR A 380 16.34 17.44 -1.89
N ASP A 381 16.35 18.75 -2.16
CA ASP A 381 15.75 19.76 -1.27
C ASP A 381 14.33 20.07 -1.72
N ASN A 382 13.37 19.89 -0.81
CA ASN A 382 11.97 20.28 -1.01
C ASN A 382 11.44 20.97 0.24
N TYR A 383 10.52 21.91 0.03
CA TYR A 383 10.06 22.79 1.10
C TYR A 383 8.59 22.54 1.37
N CYS A 384 8.26 22.29 2.63
CA CYS A 384 6.89 22.14 3.09
C CYS A 384 6.54 23.24 4.09
N ARG A 385 5.37 23.86 3.89
CA ARG A 385 4.76 24.81 4.82
C ARG A 385 3.53 24.14 5.39
N VAL A 386 3.55 23.78 6.66
CA VAL A 386 2.42 23.08 7.28
C VAL A 386 1.70 23.98 8.29
N ASN A 387 0.37 24.01 8.22
CA ASN A 387 -0.49 24.59 9.26
C ASN A 387 -1.14 23.44 10.03
N LEU A 388 -0.87 23.34 11.33
CA LEU A 388 -1.49 22.37 12.22
C LEU A 388 -2.53 23.07 13.08
N ILE A 389 -3.78 22.65 12.97
CA ILE A 389 -4.94 23.27 13.62
C ILE A 389 -5.64 22.23 14.49
N GLY A 390 -5.62 22.41 15.81
CA GLY A 390 -6.29 21.49 16.73
C GLY A 390 -5.73 20.07 16.71
N CYS A 391 -4.47 19.88 16.29
CA CYS A 391 -3.84 18.56 16.26
C CYS A 391 -3.37 18.13 17.65
N ASN A 392 -3.23 16.82 17.86
CA ASN A 392 -2.61 16.24 19.05
C ASN A 392 -1.25 15.62 18.66
N VAL A 393 -0.17 16.35 18.93
CA VAL A 393 1.21 15.90 18.68
C VAL A 393 1.70 15.19 19.94
N GLU A 394 1.43 13.88 20.04
CA GLU A 394 1.72 13.11 21.24
C GLU A 394 2.59 11.87 21.03
N ALA A 395 3.20 11.40 22.12
CA ALA A 395 3.85 10.08 22.28
C ALA A 395 4.89 9.66 21.22
N PHE A 396 5.40 10.62 20.45
CA PHE A 396 6.59 10.47 19.61
C PHE A 396 7.82 10.10 20.44
N THR A 397 8.69 9.25 19.91
CA THR A 397 9.92 8.80 20.61
C THR A 397 11.20 9.37 19.99
N ASN A 398 11.10 10.20 18.94
CA ASN A 398 12.21 10.94 18.34
C ASN A 398 11.90 12.44 18.25
N TYR A 399 11.14 12.85 17.23
CA TYR A 399 10.71 14.24 17.02
C TYR A 399 9.20 14.38 17.07
N GLY A 400 8.69 15.46 17.69
CA GLY A 400 7.31 15.89 17.49
C GLY A 400 7.18 16.40 16.05
N ILE A 401 7.84 17.51 15.74
CA ILE A 401 7.81 18.10 14.40
C ILE A 401 9.23 18.25 13.87
N ARG A 402 9.54 17.58 12.76
CA ARG A 402 10.80 17.74 12.05
C ARG A 402 10.57 18.53 10.77
N CYS A 403 11.07 19.77 10.71
CA CYS A 403 11.06 20.57 9.50
C CYS A 403 12.46 20.49 8.85
N LYS A 404 12.53 19.88 7.68
CA LYS A 404 13.76 19.72 6.89
C LYS A 404 13.99 20.92 5.97
N ALA A 405 15.27 21.22 5.70
CA ALA A 405 15.68 22.36 4.88
C ALA A 405 14.96 23.66 5.30
N GLY A 406 14.48 24.46 4.33
CA GLY A 406 13.75 25.72 4.59
C GLY A 406 12.29 25.56 5.01
N SER A 407 11.84 24.36 5.36
CA SER A 407 10.46 24.09 5.76
C SER A 407 10.10 24.73 7.09
N PHE A 408 8.80 24.91 7.35
CA PHE A 408 8.31 25.40 8.63
C PHE A 408 6.88 24.95 8.92
N ALA A 409 6.53 25.02 10.20
CA ALA A 409 5.22 24.67 10.72
C ALA A 409 4.61 25.85 11.49
N ASN A 410 3.31 26.09 11.29
CA ASN A 410 2.49 26.98 12.08
C ASN A 410 1.53 26.15 12.93
N PHE A 411 1.28 26.59 14.16
CA PHE A 411 0.47 25.85 15.13
C PHE A 411 -0.69 26.72 15.64
N PHE A 412 -1.90 26.20 15.56
CA PHE A 412 -3.12 26.88 16.00
C PHE A 412 -3.91 25.92 16.90
N SER A 413 -3.94 26.18 18.20
CA SER A 413 -4.62 25.30 19.17
C SER A 413 -4.16 23.84 19.12
N THR A 414 -2.92 23.60 18.69
CA THR A 414 -2.30 22.27 18.60
C THR A 414 -1.63 21.94 19.93
N GLN A 415 -1.86 20.73 20.42
CA GLN A 415 -1.30 20.23 21.66
C GLN A 415 0.01 19.47 21.39
N PHE A 416 0.94 19.53 22.34
CA PHE A 416 2.20 18.79 22.31
C PHE A 416 2.36 18.03 23.63
N ILE A 417 2.46 16.72 23.55
CA ILE A 417 2.54 15.83 24.72
C ILE A 417 3.67 14.82 24.51
N ALA A 418 4.79 15.01 25.21
CA ALA A 418 5.89 14.07 25.18
C ALA A 418 5.51 12.72 25.84
N PRO A 419 6.17 11.59 25.48
CA PRO A 419 5.95 10.32 26.15
C PRO A 419 6.31 10.39 27.64
N ALA A 420 5.74 9.50 28.45
CA ALA A 420 5.90 9.49 29.90
C ALA A 420 7.34 9.29 30.40
N SER A 421 8.24 8.80 29.54
CA SER A 421 9.66 8.57 29.85
C SER A 421 10.53 8.74 28.61
N GLY A 422 11.82 9.04 28.81
CA GLY A 422 12.79 9.26 27.74
C GLY A 422 13.03 10.74 27.44
N THR A 423 13.99 11.00 26.56
CA THR A 423 14.28 12.35 26.06
C THR A 423 13.85 12.44 24.62
N VAL A 424 13.03 13.43 24.30
CA VAL A 424 12.51 13.66 22.94
C VAL A 424 12.67 15.13 22.56
N GLN A 425 12.60 15.43 21.27
CA GLN A 425 12.64 16.80 20.77
C GLN A 425 11.29 17.22 20.20
N ILE A 426 10.72 18.32 20.71
CA ILE A 426 9.45 18.85 20.19
C ILE A 426 9.64 19.36 18.74
N GLY A 427 10.81 19.91 18.44
CA GLY A 427 11.16 20.38 17.11
C GLY A 427 12.64 20.21 16.79
N HIS A 428 12.95 19.86 15.54
CA HIS A 428 14.30 19.95 14.98
C HIS A 428 14.24 20.69 13.65
N ARG A 429 15.08 21.72 13.53
CA ARG A 429 15.16 22.60 12.35
C ARG A 429 16.61 22.71 11.92
N GLU A 430 16.89 22.43 10.65
CA GLU A 430 18.18 22.73 10.05
C GLU A 430 18.23 24.24 9.67
N LEU A 431 18.42 25.07 10.71
CA LEU A 431 18.85 26.49 10.81
C LEU A 431 17.91 27.72 10.56
N THR A 432 18.05 28.67 11.51
CA THR A 432 17.90 30.15 11.55
C THR A 432 16.68 30.90 12.11
N THR A 433 15.41 30.44 12.11
CA THR A 433 14.34 31.20 12.79
C THR A 433 13.16 30.35 13.25
N PHE A 434 12.80 30.46 14.53
CA PHE A 434 11.52 30.05 15.11
C PHE A 434 10.73 31.35 15.39
N ARG A 435 9.53 31.51 14.83
CA ARG A 435 8.62 32.60 15.21
C ARG A 435 7.49 32.01 16.04
N ASP A 436 7.65 32.11 17.36
CA ASP A 436 6.56 31.96 18.30
C ASP A 436 5.69 33.22 18.23
N THR A 437 4.43 33.09 17.83
CA THR A 437 3.47 34.22 17.83
C THR A 437 2.55 34.23 19.03
N ASN A 438 2.73 33.34 20.02
CA ASN A 438 1.91 33.30 21.23
C ASN A 438 2.77 33.44 22.49
N ALA A 439 2.85 34.67 23.01
CA ALA A 439 3.42 34.94 24.32
C ALA A 439 2.69 34.11 25.40
N GLY A 440 3.38 33.14 26.00
CA GLY A 440 2.84 32.46 27.19
C GLY A 440 3.49 31.17 27.68
N ALA A 441 4.33 30.48 26.91
CA ALA A 441 4.98 29.26 27.39
C ALA A 441 6.39 29.09 26.80
N SER A 442 7.42 29.18 27.65
CA SER A 442 8.80 28.93 27.25
C SER A 442 9.10 27.43 27.25
N ALA A 443 9.42 26.87 26.10
CA ALA A 443 10.16 25.61 25.98
C ALA A 443 11.55 25.91 25.42
N THR A 444 12.59 25.41 26.10
CA THR A 444 13.97 25.56 25.66
C THR A 444 14.20 24.67 24.43
N LEU A 445 14.43 25.28 23.27
CA LEU A 445 14.88 24.57 22.06
C LEU A 445 16.43 24.57 22.07
N PRO A 446 17.10 23.41 21.97
CA PRO A 446 18.53 23.38 21.68
C PRO A 446 18.76 23.93 20.26
N GLY A 447 19.84 24.71 20.10
CA GLY A 447 20.10 25.62 18.98
C GLY A 447 20.43 24.99 17.63
#